data_AF-A0A3P7PCM6-F1
#
_entry.id   AF-A0A3P7PCM6-F1
#
_cell.length_a   1.000
_cell.length_b   1.000
_cell.length_c   1.000
_cell.angle_alpha   90.00
_cell.angle_beta   90.00
_cell.angle_gamma   90.00
#
_symmetry.space_group_name_H-M   'P 1'
#
loop_
_entity.id
_entity.type
_entity.pdbx_description
1 polymer ?
#
loop_
_entity_poly.entity_id
_entity_poly.type
_entity_poly.pdbx_seq_one_letter_code
_entity_poly.pdbx_strand_id
1 'polypeptide(L)'
;PWTFTQIHFLGWADHAVPDIGEFHHLYQTYKTIRQKKPLSEAYGPAVVHCSAGVGRTGTLICADMLLDQLRKNPSQIDVFGTILASRVFRRRFVQVKVSPSSSTGEPVVHVNCISWPAKQINLPPW
;
A
#
# COMPACT_ATOMS: atom_id res chain seq x y z
N PRO A 1 21.01 -12.95 -11.65
CA PRO A 1 19.69 -13.37 -11.13
C PRO A 1 19.06 -12.27 -10.26
N TRP A 2 17.75 -12.05 -10.39
CA TRP A 2 17.02 -10.98 -9.71
C TRP A 2 16.48 -11.51 -8.38
N THR A 3 16.57 -10.72 -7.31
CA THR A 3 16.00 -11.10 -6.03
C THR A 3 14.81 -10.21 -5.69
N PHE A 4 13.70 -10.81 -5.24
CA PHE A 4 12.54 -10.08 -4.76
C PHE A 4 12.19 -10.53 -3.35
N THR A 5 11.53 -9.64 -2.61
CA THR A 5 10.92 -9.97 -1.33
C THR A 5 9.42 -9.76 -1.46
N GLN A 6 8.66 -10.82 -1.21
CA GLN A 6 7.20 -10.80 -1.22
C GLN A 6 6.70 -10.90 0.21
N ILE A 7 5.89 -9.92 0.63
CA ILE A 7 5.01 -10.02 1.80
C ILE A 7 3.66 -10.52 1.29
N HIS A 8 3.14 -11.57 1.92
CA HIS A 8 1.82 -12.12 1.63
C HIS A 8 0.98 -12.00 2.91
N PHE A 9 -0.01 -11.10 2.92
CA PHE A 9 -0.87 -10.87 4.08
C PHE A 9 -2.26 -11.48 3.87
N LEU A 10 -2.60 -12.43 4.75
CA LEU A 10 -3.84 -13.22 4.70
C LEU A 10 -4.92 -12.74 5.68
N GLY A 11 -4.57 -11.89 6.66
CA GLY A 11 -5.49 -11.40 7.71
C GLY A 11 -6.48 -10.32 7.25
N TRP A 12 -6.72 -10.16 5.94
CA TRP A 12 -7.61 -9.12 5.42
C TRP A 12 -8.70 -9.68 4.51
N ALA A 13 -9.85 -10.05 5.08
CA ALA A 13 -11.00 -10.53 4.31
C ALA A 13 -11.52 -9.50 3.28
N ASP A 14 -12.23 -9.95 2.23
CA ASP A 14 -12.72 -9.03 1.20
C ASP A 14 -13.82 -8.14 1.75
N HIS A 15 -13.81 -6.88 1.33
CA HIS A 15 -14.78 -5.88 1.81
C HIS A 15 -14.83 -5.68 3.33
N ALA A 16 -13.86 -6.21 4.08
CA ALA A 16 -13.70 -6.03 5.51
C ALA A 16 -12.57 -5.06 5.84
N VAL A 17 -12.52 -4.66 7.11
CA VAL A 17 -11.33 -4.04 7.70
C VAL A 17 -10.50 -5.11 8.41
N PRO A 18 -9.16 -5.02 8.34
CA PRO A 18 -8.29 -5.91 9.09
C PRO A 18 -8.39 -5.55 10.58
N ASP A 19 -8.03 -6.50 11.45
CA ASP A 19 -7.75 -6.15 12.84
C ASP A 19 -6.66 -5.08 12.90
N ILE A 20 -6.79 -4.13 13.83
CA ILE A 20 -5.88 -2.99 13.90
C ILE A 20 -4.45 -3.42 14.27
N GLY A 21 -4.31 -4.45 15.11
CA GLY A 21 -3.03 -5.04 15.48
C GLY A 21 -2.37 -5.74 14.29
N GLU A 22 -3.15 -6.53 13.54
CA GLU A 22 -2.65 -7.21 12.34
C GLU A 22 -2.27 -6.22 11.22
N PHE A 23 -3.08 -5.19 11.00
CA PHE A 23 -2.77 -4.13 10.04
C PHE A 23 -1.50 -3.37 10.45
N HIS A 24 -1.37 -3.05 11.73
CA HIS A 24 -0.16 -2.41 12.25
C HIS A 24 1.06 -3.30 12.00
N HIS A 25 0.97 -4.62 12.23
CA HIS A 25 2.07 -5.54 11.94
C HIS A 25 2.43 -5.58 10.45
N LEU A 26 1.43 -5.66 9.55
CA LEU A 26 1.63 -5.54 8.11
C LEU A 26 2.36 -4.24 7.75
N TYR A 27 1.87 -3.11 8.26
CA TYR A 27 2.43 -1.80 7.99
C TYR A 27 3.89 -1.68 8.47
N GLN A 28 4.20 -2.15 9.67
CA GLN A 28 5.58 -2.12 10.19
C GLN A 28 6.53 -2.98 9.36
N THR A 29 6.08 -4.17 8.94
CA THR A 29 6.86 -5.07 8.07
C THR A 29 7.11 -4.40 6.72
N TYR A 30 6.06 -3.87 6.09
CA TYR A 30 6.14 -3.09 4.85
C TYR A 30 7.12 -1.92 4.96
N LYS A 31 6.99 -1.11 6.00
CA LYS A 31 7.83 0.06 6.24
C LYS A 31 9.30 -0.32 6.44
N THR A 32 9.57 -1.37 7.22
CA THR A 32 10.92 -1.88 7.45
C THR A 32 11.58 -2.31 6.14
N ILE A 33 10.85 -3.00 5.27
CA ILE A 33 11.40 -3.42 3.97
C ILE A 33 11.68 -2.21 3.09
N ARG A 34 10.78 -1.23 3.02
CA ARG A 34 11.01 0.01 2.25
C ARG A 34 12.17 0.84 2.76
N GLN A 35 12.43 0.84 4.06
CA GLN A 35 13.59 1.51 4.64
C GLN A 35 14.90 0.79 4.28
N LYS A 36 14.90 -0.55 4.29
CA LYS A 36 16.06 -1.36 3.88
C LYS A 36 16.30 -1.37 2.37
N LYS A 37 15.23 -1.19 1.58
CA LYS A 37 15.23 -1.20 0.11
C LYS A 37 14.55 0.08 -0.41
N PRO A 38 15.15 1.26 -0.20
CA PRO A 38 14.57 2.53 -0.62
C PRO A 38 14.63 2.66 -2.15
N LEU A 39 13.67 3.39 -2.71
CA LEU A 39 13.65 3.71 -4.14
C LEU A 39 14.98 4.36 -4.53
N SER A 40 15.75 3.69 -5.38
CA SER A 40 17.12 4.06 -5.75
C SER A 40 17.52 3.39 -7.06
N GLU A 41 18.72 3.68 -7.57
CA GLU A 41 19.25 2.95 -8.73
C GLU A 41 19.38 1.44 -8.48
N ALA A 42 19.45 0.98 -7.22
CA ALA A 42 19.56 -0.44 -6.87
C ALA A 42 18.20 -1.13 -6.63
N TYR A 43 17.18 -0.36 -6.25
CA TYR A 43 15.85 -0.88 -5.90
C TYR A 43 14.75 -0.05 -6.56
N GLY A 44 13.96 -0.71 -7.40
CA GLY A 44 12.76 -0.15 -8.00
C GLY A 44 11.65 0.14 -6.97
N PRO A 45 10.51 0.70 -7.42
CA PRO A 45 9.38 1.00 -6.56
C PRO A 45 8.78 -0.28 -5.97
N ALA A 46 8.26 -0.17 -4.75
CA ALA A 46 7.49 -1.25 -4.14
C ALA A 46 6.19 -1.47 -4.93
N VAL A 47 5.91 -2.71 -5.29
CA VAL A 47 4.67 -3.10 -5.97
C VAL A 47 3.69 -3.60 -4.90
N VAL A 48 2.55 -2.93 -4.77
CA VAL A 48 1.47 -3.34 -3.86
C VAL A 48 0.27 -3.76 -4.69
N HIS A 49 -0.25 -4.96 -4.46
CA HIS A 49 -1.47 -5.43 -5.11
C HIS A 49 -2.39 -6.21 -4.16
N CYS A 50 -3.66 -6.30 -4.53
CA CYS A 50 -4.63 -7.20 -3.92
C CYS A 50 -5.30 -8.01 -5.04
N SER A 51 -6.64 -8.02 -5.11
CA SER A 51 -7.41 -8.53 -6.26
C SER A 51 -7.47 -7.47 -7.38
N ALA A 52 -8.37 -6.48 -7.30
CA ALA A 52 -8.48 -5.41 -8.29
C ALA A 52 -7.38 -4.31 -8.17
N GLY A 53 -6.57 -4.35 -7.11
CA GLY A 53 -5.48 -3.39 -6.88
C GLY A 53 -5.94 -1.96 -6.55
N VAL A 54 -7.11 -1.81 -5.90
CA VAL A 54 -7.74 -0.49 -5.67
C VAL A 54 -8.26 -0.32 -4.24
N GLY A 55 -8.86 -1.35 -3.65
CA GLY A 55 -9.34 -1.33 -2.26
C GLY A 55 -8.20 -1.31 -1.24
N ARG A 56 -7.71 -2.50 -0.86
CA ARG A 56 -6.68 -2.67 0.19
C ARG A 56 -5.31 -2.12 -0.22
N THR A 57 -4.97 -2.26 -1.50
CA THR A 57 -3.82 -1.57 -2.09
C THR A 57 -3.90 -0.08 -1.83
N GLY A 58 -5.07 0.51 -2.06
CA GLY A 58 -5.32 1.92 -1.76
C GLY A 58 -5.21 2.24 -0.29
N THR A 59 -5.79 1.41 0.57
CA THR A 59 -5.75 1.61 2.01
C THR A 59 -4.32 1.57 2.54
N LEU A 60 -3.49 0.59 2.15
CA LEU A 60 -2.10 0.50 2.60
C LEU A 60 -1.27 1.71 2.12
N ILE A 61 -1.40 2.10 0.84
CA ILE A 61 -0.64 3.22 0.27
C ILE A 61 -1.07 4.55 0.90
N CYS A 62 -2.38 4.81 1.00
CA CYS A 62 -2.88 6.04 1.62
C CYS A 62 -2.53 6.10 3.11
N ALA A 63 -2.62 4.97 3.84
CA ALA A 63 -2.21 4.92 5.25
C ALA A 63 -0.74 5.27 5.42
N ASP A 64 0.13 4.78 4.54
CA ASP A 64 1.55 5.13 4.56
C ASP A 64 1.79 6.64 4.37
N MET A 65 1.15 7.23 3.36
CA MET A 65 1.21 8.67 3.11
C MET A 65 0.70 9.50 4.29
N LEU A 66 -0.45 9.11 4.85
CA LEU A 66 -1.09 9.80 5.98
C LEU A 66 -0.28 9.69 7.26
N LEU A 67 0.30 8.52 7.54
CA LEU A 67 1.17 8.32 8.70
C LEU A 67 2.47 9.11 8.57
N ASP A 68 3.01 9.26 7.36
CA ASP A 68 4.17 10.11 7.12
C ASP A 68 3.84 11.61 7.24
N GLN A 69 2.66 12.05 6.79
CA GLN A 69 2.17 13.40 7.04
C GLN A 69 2.00 13.66 8.54
N LEU A 70 1.35 12.74 9.27
CA LEU A 70 1.09 12.86 10.70
C LEU A 70 2.38 12.98 11.51
N ARG A 71 3.42 12.21 11.17
CA ARG A 71 4.74 12.29 11.82
C ARG A 71 5.45 13.63 11.56
N LYS A 72 5.25 14.22 10.39
CA LYS A 72 5.88 15.49 10.00
C LYS A 72 5.14 16.70 10.58
N ASN A 73 3.81 16.67 10.53
CA ASN A 73 2.97 17.74 11.03
C ASN A 73 1.60 17.18 11.52
N PRO A 74 1.48 16.86 12.81
CA PRO A 74 0.25 16.29 13.37
C PRO A 74 -0.99 17.19 13.21
N SER A 75 -0.79 18.51 13.10
CA SER A 75 -1.88 19.49 13.00
C SER A 75 -2.48 19.64 11.60
N GLN A 76 -1.86 19.05 10.58
CA GLN A 76 -2.24 19.19 9.17
C GLN A 76 -2.33 17.84 8.48
N ILE A 77 -3.38 17.07 8.81
CA ILE A 77 -3.69 15.82 8.13
C ILE A 77 -5.01 15.95 7.37
N ASP A 78 -4.98 15.66 6.07
CA ASP A 78 -6.17 15.63 5.22
C ASP A 78 -6.36 14.22 4.63
N VAL A 79 -7.16 13.42 5.32
CA VAL A 79 -7.51 12.06 4.89
C VAL A 79 -8.27 12.08 3.57
N PHE A 80 -9.24 12.99 3.44
CA PHE A 80 -10.10 13.05 2.25
C PHE A 80 -9.35 13.55 1.03
N GLY A 81 -8.60 14.65 1.17
CA GLY A 81 -7.76 15.20 0.11
C GLY A 81 -6.68 14.22 -0.32
N THR A 82 -6.05 13.49 0.61
CA THR A 82 -5.06 12.45 0.27
C THR A 82 -5.67 11.34 -0.58
N ILE A 83 -6.86 10.84 -0.22
CA ILE A 83 -7.55 9.79 -1.00
C ILE A 83 -8.01 10.35 -2.36
N LEU A 84 -8.56 11.57 -2.38
CA LEU A 84 -9.04 12.22 -3.61
C LEU A 84 -7.88 12.45 -4.60
N ALA A 85 -6.76 12.98 -4.12
CA ALA A 85 -5.55 13.17 -4.92
C ALA A 85 -5.01 11.83 -5.44
N SER A 86 -5.02 10.78 -4.62
CA SER A 86 -4.55 9.44 -5.03
C SER A 86 -5.40 8.83 -6.15
N ARG A 87 -6.68 9.21 -6.26
CA ARG A 87 -7.59 8.73 -7.32
C ARG A 87 -7.24 9.27 -8.71
N VAL A 88 -6.43 10.33 -8.81
CA VAL A 88 -5.88 10.84 -10.08
C VAL A 88 -4.95 9.79 -10.70
N PHE A 89 -4.11 9.14 -9.89
CA PHE A 89 -3.16 8.14 -10.36
C PHE A 89 -3.80 6.75 -10.56
N ARG A 90 -4.84 6.42 -9.78
CA ARG A 90 -5.56 5.16 -9.94
C ARG A 90 -7.04 5.30 -9.60
N ARG A 91 -7.91 5.14 -10.60
CA ARG A 91 -9.36 5.31 -10.41
C ARG A 91 -9.90 4.38 -9.33
N ARG A 92 -10.89 4.87 -8.58
CA ARG A 92 -11.57 4.15 -7.48
C ARG A 92 -10.61 3.66 -6.39
N PHE A 93 -9.49 4.34 -6.15
CA PHE A 93 -8.62 4.05 -5.02
C PHE A 93 -9.37 4.18 -3.69
N VAL A 94 -9.18 3.22 -2.79
CA VAL A 94 -9.91 3.08 -1.52
C VAL A 94 -11.42 2.94 -1.75
N GLN A 95 -11.90 1.69 -1.80
CA GLN A 95 -13.22 1.34 -2.33
C GLN A 95 -14.30 1.04 -1.29
N VAL A 96 -13.93 0.62 -0.09
CA VAL A 96 -14.90 0.03 0.85
C VAL A 96 -15.36 1.10 1.83
N LYS A 97 -16.66 1.40 1.79
CA LYS A 97 -17.36 1.97 2.95
C LYS A 97 -17.79 0.78 3.81
N VAL A 98 -17.20 0.64 4.99
CA VAL A 98 -17.51 -0.49 5.88
C VAL A 98 -18.97 -0.35 6.31
N SER A 99 -19.76 -1.37 5.99
CA SER A 99 -21.09 -1.61 6.58
C SER A 99 -20.99 -2.92 7.37
N PRO A 100 -21.67 -3.08 8.51
CA PRO A 100 -21.37 -4.13 9.49
C PRO A 100 -21.59 -5.58 9.03
N SER A 101 -22.00 -5.85 7.79
CA SER A 101 -22.48 -7.16 7.36
C SER A 101 -22.18 -7.47 5.89
N SER A 102 -21.01 -8.04 5.60
CA SER A 102 -20.80 -8.92 4.43
C SER A 102 -19.38 -9.50 4.45
N SER A 103 -19.24 -10.79 4.80
CA SER A 103 -17.99 -11.54 4.77
C SER A 103 -18.15 -12.77 3.89
N THR A 104 -17.73 -12.71 2.62
CA THR A 104 -17.50 -13.90 1.79
C THR A 104 -16.42 -13.63 0.76
N GLY A 105 -15.25 -14.24 0.94
CA GLY A 105 -14.15 -14.26 -0.02
C GLY A 105 -12.80 -14.17 0.69
N GLU A 106 -11.92 -15.15 0.46
CA GLU A 106 -10.51 -15.13 0.86
C GLU A 106 -9.71 -14.21 -0.05
N PRO A 107 -8.98 -13.23 0.51
CA PRO A 107 -8.20 -12.38 -0.35
C PRO A 107 -6.94 -11.79 0.30
N VAL A 108 -5.97 -11.53 -0.55
CA VAL A 108 -4.59 -11.29 -0.10
C VAL A 108 -4.14 -9.87 -0.39
N VAL A 109 -3.36 -9.26 0.51
CA VAL A 109 -2.48 -8.13 0.15
C VAL A 109 -1.08 -8.65 -0.06
N HIS A 110 -0.58 -8.50 -1.28
CA HIS A 110 0.79 -8.81 -1.62
C HIS A 110 1.60 -7.53 -1.79
N VAL A 111 2.75 -7.48 -1.14
CA VAL A 111 3.73 -6.42 -1.38
C VAL A 111 5.01 -7.04 -1.90
N ASN A 112 5.38 -6.71 -3.12
CA ASN A 112 6.61 -7.15 -3.75
C ASN A 112 7.60 -5.99 -3.78
N CYS A 113 8.70 -6.12 -3.06
CA CYS A 113 9.87 -5.25 -3.21
C CYS A 113 10.87 -5.97 -4.11
N ILE A 114 11.05 -5.47 -5.33
CA ILE A 114 11.90 -6.11 -6.31
C ILE A 114 13.20 -5.33 -6.49
N SER A 115 14.33 -6.03 -6.51
CA SER A 115 15.62 -5.44 -6.90
C SER A 115 15.72 -5.37 -8.43
N TRP A 116 15.08 -4.38 -9.05
CA TRP A 116 15.45 -3.95 -10.41
C TRP A 116 16.25 -2.65 -10.33
N PRO A 117 17.25 -2.46 -11.20
CA PRO A 117 17.84 -1.15 -11.37
C PRO A 117 16.79 -0.16 -11.89
N ALA A 118 16.65 1.01 -11.24
CA ALA A 118 15.62 2.00 -11.62
C ALA A 118 15.68 2.42 -13.10
N LYS A 119 16.85 2.30 -13.74
CA LYS A 119 17.08 2.64 -15.16
C LYS A 119 16.34 1.75 -16.17
N GLN A 120 15.73 0.65 -15.75
CA GLN A 120 14.98 -0.25 -16.64
C GLN A 120 13.46 -0.14 -16.52
N ILE A 121 12.96 0.70 -15.63
CA ILE A 121 11.53 0.99 -15.54
C ILE A 121 11.32 2.26 -16.36
N ASN A 122 10.79 2.10 -17.58
CA ASN A 122 10.27 3.22 -18.37
C ASN A 122 9.04 3.81 -17.65
N LEU A 123 9.26 4.48 -16.53
CA LEU A 123 8.28 5.39 -15.97
C LEU A 123 8.28 6.62 -16.88
N PRO A 124 7.11 7.08 -17.36
CA PRO A 124 7.05 8.31 -18.12
C PRO A 124 7.68 9.44 -17.28
N PRO A 125 8.43 10.36 -17.91
CA PRO A 125 8.86 11.57 -17.23
C PRO A 125 7.58 12.32 -16.82
N TRP A 126 7.47 12.63 -15.53
CA TRP A 126 6.40 13.47 -15.00
C TRP A 126 6.46 14.87 -15.63
#